data_AF-A0A432GA40-F1
#
_entry.id   AF-A0A432GA40-F1
#
_cell.length_a   1.000
_cell.length_b   1.000
_cell.length_c   1.000
_cell.angle_alpha   90.00
_cell.angle_beta   90.00
_cell.angle_gamma   90.00
#
_symmetry.space_group_name_H-M   'P 1'
#
loop_
_entity.id
_entity.type
_entity.pdbx_description
1 polymer ?
#
loop_
_entity_poly.entity_id
_entity_poly.type
_entity_poly.pdbx_seq_one_letter_code
_entity_poly.pdbx_strand_id
1 'polypeptide(L)' 'KEGKVRMSIGSETFVVEAGDTYHHPMGVKHQHESLEDSVRIEIKFYPDGNAIESWNRLVGGSLAK' A
#
# COMPACT_ATOMS: atom_id res chain seq x y z
N LYS A 1 -0.06 15.91 -2.83
CA LYS A 1 0.40 15.07 -1.68
C LYS A 1 0.74 16.05 -0.58
N GLU A 2 0.19 15.85 0.60
CA GLU A 2 0.35 16.72 1.78
C GLU A 2 0.47 15.84 3.03
N GLY A 3 1.08 16.37 4.08
CA GLY A 3 1.23 15.69 5.37
C GLY A 3 2.51 14.88 5.53
N LYS A 4 2.51 14.01 6.55
CA LYS A 4 3.64 13.17 6.96
C LYS A 4 3.16 11.80 7.42
N VAL A 5 3.77 10.74 6.89
CA VAL A 5 3.38 9.34 7.14
C VAL A 5 4.59 8.51 7.55
N ARG A 6 4.45 7.69 8.60
CA ARG A 6 5.37 6.58 8.86
C ARG A 6 4.95 5.40 8.00
N MET A 7 5.83 4.99 7.10
CA MET A 7 5.67 3.88 6.17
C MET A 7 6.49 2.70 6.64
N SER A 8 5.92 1.49 6.65
CA SER A 8 6.72 0.27 6.70
C SER A 8 6.54 -0.56 5.43
N ILE A 9 7.63 -1.11 4.91
CA ILE A 9 7.65 -2.03 3.76
C ILE A 9 8.58 -3.18 4.14
N GLY A 10 8.02 -4.39 4.28
CA GLY A 10 8.76 -5.51 4.86
C GLY A 10 9.23 -5.18 6.29
N SER A 11 10.55 -5.22 6.51
CA SER A 11 11.17 -4.87 7.80
C SER A 11 11.66 -3.43 7.88
N GLU A 12 11.61 -2.68 6.77
CA GLU A 12 12.13 -1.32 6.72
C GLU A 12 11.05 -0.30 7.06
N THR A 13 11.46 0.81 7.67
CA THR A 13 10.56 1.92 8.06
C THR A 13 11.11 3.24 7.57
N PHE A 14 10.22 4.06 7.01
CA PHE A 14 10.54 5.35 6.41
C PHE A 14 9.59 6.43 6.94
N VAL A 15 10.06 7.67 7.01
CA VAL A 15 9.19 8.85 7.13
C VAL A 15 9.02 9.38 5.72
N VAL A 16 7.79 9.40 5.23
CA VAL A 16 7.42 9.91 3.92
C VAL A 16 6.84 11.31 4.10
N GLU A 17 7.44 12.29 3.41
CA GLU A 17 7.03 13.68 3.43
C GLU A 17 6.35 14.10 2.11
N ALA A 18 5.84 15.33 2.07
CA ALA A 18 5.23 15.89 0.89
C ALA A 18 6.25 15.98 -0.27
N GLY A 19 5.91 15.41 -1.42
CA GLY A 19 6.78 15.33 -2.60
C GLY A 19 7.45 13.97 -2.78
N ASP A 20 7.60 13.18 -1.71
CA ASP A 20 8.22 11.87 -1.80
C ASP A 20 7.42 10.87 -2.63
N THR A 21 8.16 9.99 -3.31
CA THR A 21 7.62 8.85 -4.05
C THR A 21 8.38 7.59 -3.67
N TYR A 22 7.66 6.49 -3.62
CA TYR A 22 8.17 5.19 -3.20
C TYR A 22 7.42 4.09 -3.95
N HIS A 23 7.95 2.88 -3.90
CA HIS A 23 7.40 1.72 -4.58
C HIS A 23 7.14 0.60 -3.56
N HIS A 24 5.93 0.02 -3.59
CA HIS A 24 5.60 -1.18 -2.83
C HIS A 24 5.82 -2.42 -3.72
N PRO A 25 6.81 -3.28 -3.43
CA PRO A 25 6.98 -4.50 -4.21
C PRO A 25 5.76 -5.42 -4.07
N MET A 26 5.40 -6.10 -5.17
CA MET A 26 4.27 -7.04 -5.18
C MET A 26 4.49 -8.15 -4.15
N GLY A 27 3.44 -8.48 -3.38
CA GLY A 27 3.49 -9.52 -2.34
C GLY A 27 4.21 -9.12 -1.06
N VAL A 28 4.83 -7.94 -0.98
CA VAL A 28 5.48 -7.46 0.24
C VAL A 28 4.48 -6.68 1.09
N LYS A 29 4.34 -7.10 2.36
CA LYS A 29 3.49 -6.41 3.33
C LYS A 29 4.00 -4.99 3.54
N HIS A 30 3.08 -4.04 3.50
CA HIS A 30 3.34 -2.64 3.80
C HIS A 30 2.22 -2.07 4.68
N GLN A 31 2.53 -1.02 5.42
CA GLN A 31 1.58 -0.31 6.28
C GLN A 31 1.86 1.19 6.26
N HIS A 32 0.79 1.97 6.40
CA HIS A 32 0.83 3.42 6.56
C HIS A 32 0.27 3.81 7.93
N GLU A 33 1.01 4.64 8.65
CA GLU A 33 0.54 5.31 9.87
C GLU A 33 0.70 6.81 9.66
N SER A 34 -0.42 7.53 9.55
CA SER A 34 -0.41 8.99 9.45
C SER A 34 0.08 9.60 10.76
N LEU A 35 1.10 10.46 10.67
CA LEU A 35 1.63 11.19 11.83
C LEU A 35 0.94 12.55 12.02
N GLU A 36 0.30 13.04 10.96
CA GLU A 36 -0.56 14.23 10.92
C GLU A 36 -1.65 14.04 9.85
N ASP A 37 -2.59 14.99 9.73
CA ASP A 37 -3.58 14.95 8.63
C ASP A 37 -2.86 14.97 7.28
N SER A 38 -3.18 14.00 6.42
CA SER A 38 -2.34 13.67 5.28
C SER A 38 -3.16 13.26 4.06
N VAL A 39 -2.76 13.76 2.89
CA VAL A 39 -3.33 13.38 1.59
C VAL A 39 -2.28 12.64 0.76
N ARG A 40 -2.55 11.36 0.49
CA ARG A 40 -1.66 10.46 -0.25
C ARG A 40 -2.38 9.86 -1.46
N ILE A 41 -1.68 9.80 -2.58
CA ILE A 41 -2.15 9.13 -3.79
C ILE A 41 -1.35 7.85 -3.95
N GLU A 42 -2.05 6.73 -4.12
CA GLU A 42 -1.45 5.43 -4.43
C GLU A 42 -1.96 4.93 -5.77
N ILE A 43 -1.02 4.47 -6.60
CA ILE A 43 -1.33 3.83 -7.87
C ILE A 43 -0.97 2.36 -7.70
N LYS A 44 -1.96 1.48 -7.87
CA LYS A 44 -1.74 0.04 -7.92
C LYS A 44 -1.72 -0.39 -9.39
N PHE A 45 -0.59 -0.93 -9.83
CA PHE A 45 -0.43 -1.43 -11.18
C PHE A 45 -0.46 -2.96 -11.18
N TYR A 46 -1.33 -3.53 -12.00
CA TYR A 46 -1.45 -4.97 -12.23
C TYR A 46 -1.17 -5.24 -13.71
N PRO A 47 0.03 -5.73 -14.07
CA PRO A 47 0.45 -5.85 -15.46
C PRO A 47 -0.46 -6.73 -16.30
N ASP A 48 -1.06 -7.76 -15.69
CA ASP A 48 -1.97 -8.69 -16.35
C ASP A 48 -3.44 -8.24 -16.30
N GLY A 49 -3.74 -7.03 -15.83
CA GLY A 49 -5.11 -6.53 -15.69
C GLY A 49 -5.96 -7.23 -14.62
N ASN A 50 -5.35 -8.09 -13.80
CA ASN A 50 -6.00 -8.99 -12.84
C ASN A 50 -6.21 -8.38 -11.44
N ALA A 51 -6.42 -7.06 -11.35
CA ALA A 51 -6.59 -6.36 -10.08
C ALA A 51 -7.81 -6.89 -9.29
N ILE A 52 -8.95 -7.04 -9.97
CA ILE A 52 -10.21 -7.52 -9.37
C ILE A 52 -10.10 -8.98 -8.92
N GLU A 53 -9.50 -9.84 -9.74
CA GLU A 53 -9.30 -11.25 -9.39
C GLU A 53 -8.37 -11.40 -8.17
N SER A 54 -7.30 -10.61 -8.14
CA SER A 54 -6.35 -10.57 -7.02
C SER A 54 -7.03 -10.13 -5.73
N TRP A 55 -7.88 -9.10 -5.80
CA TRP A 55 -8.69 -8.65 -4.67
C TRP A 55 -9.68 -9.73 -4.22
N ASN A 56 -10.44 -10.30 -5.16
CA ASN A 56 -11.43 -11.35 -4.87
C ASN A 56 -10.80 -12.58 -4.22
N ARG A 57 -9.58 -12.96 -4.60
CA ARG A 57 -8.84 -14.04 -3.95
C ARG A 57 -8.48 -13.70 -2.51
N LEU A 58 -8.04 -12.47 -2.25
CA LEU A 58 -7.67 -12.00 -0.92
C LEU A 58 -8.89 -11.95 0.02
N VAL A 59 -10.02 -11.39 -0.42
CA VAL A 59 -11.22 -11.22 0.43
C VAL A 59 -12.14 -12.44 0.41
N GLY A 60 -12.23 -13.15 -0.71
CA GLY A 60 -13.08 -14.33 -0.88
C GLY A 60 -12.50 -15.61 -0.29
N GLY A 61 -11.21 -15.63 0.04
CA GLY A 61 -10.56 -16.74 0.75
C GLY A 61 -11.05 -16.95 2.18
N SER A 62 -11.83 -16.02 2.76
CA SER A 62 -12.40 -16.20 4.12
C SER A 62 -13.68 -17.04 4.16
N LEU A 63 -14.11 -17.63 3.03
CA LEU A 63 -15.25 -18.56 2.97
C LEU A 63 -14.85 -20.04 2.90
N ALA A 64 -13.56 -20.37 2.96
CA ALA A 64 -13.12 -21.74 3.19
C ALA A 64 -13.15 -22.01 4.71
N LYS A 65 -14.09 -22.87 5.12
CA LYS A 65 -14.09 -23.54 6.43
C LYS A 65 -12.83 -24.36 6.64
#